data_AF-A0A7K8H864-F1
#
_entry.id   AF-A0A7K8H864-F1
#
_cell.length_a   1.000
_cell.length_b   1.000
_cell.length_c   1.000
_cell.angle_alpha   90.00
_cell.angle_beta   90.00
_cell.angle_gamma   90.00
#
_symmetry.space_group_name_H-M   'P 1'
#
loop_
_entity.id
_entity.type
_entity.pdbx_description
1 polymer ?
#
loop_
_entity_poly.entity_id
_entity_poly.type
_entity_poly.pdbx_seq_one_letter_code
_entity_poly.pdbx_strand_id
1 'polypeptide(L)'
;LFTVINESQKQQLESVSYSSRYALGLFYEAGTGLAVPWAARYVADNPCIRFISIDNKKRNIESPEVGPSVVVHTTVTFGSEHLNSDPAEVQQIILSHLQRIVPSLPKPSSIKCQKWRYSQVTRAVPSCPGQMILHTQPLLICGGDGFTRSNFDGCIESALSLAEAVRPHL
;
A
#
# COMPACT_ATOMS: atom_id res chain seq x y z
N LEU A 1 33.66 14.11 -1.49
CA LEU A 1 32.54 13.35 -2.08
C LEU A 1 31.87 14.26 -3.10
N PHE A 2 31.73 13.83 -4.35
CA PHE A 2 30.94 14.57 -5.34
C PHE A 2 29.46 14.46 -4.95
N THR A 3 28.83 15.59 -4.65
CA THR A 3 27.40 15.61 -4.38
C THR A 3 26.66 15.45 -5.71
N VAL A 4 26.07 14.27 -5.93
CA VAL A 4 25.34 13.92 -7.15
C VAL A 4 24.05 14.74 -7.29
N ILE A 5 23.54 15.31 -6.20
CA ILE A 5 22.32 16.11 -6.15
C ILE A 5 22.64 17.53 -5.65
N ASN A 6 21.98 18.55 -6.20
CA ASN A 6 22.07 19.89 -5.64
C ASN A 6 21.14 20.06 -4.43
N GLU A 7 21.37 21.09 -3.61
CA GLU A 7 20.60 21.34 -2.38
C GLU A 7 19.11 21.56 -2.65
N SER A 8 18.73 22.15 -3.78
CA SER A 8 17.30 22.33 -4.13
C SER A 8 16.62 21.00 -4.42
N GLN A 9 17.27 20.11 -5.19
CA GLN A 9 16.77 18.77 -5.47
C GLN A 9 16.64 17.96 -4.17
N LYS A 10 17.66 18.04 -3.32
CA LYS A 10 17.63 17.39 -2.00
C LYS A 10 16.45 17.86 -1.16
N GLN A 11 16.24 19.17 -1.02
CA GLN A 11 15.11 19.73 -0.27
C GLN A 11 13.75 19.30 -0.85
N GLN A 12 13.62 19.24 -2.18
CA GLN A 12 12.39 18.76 -2.82
C GLN A 12 12.13 17.28 -2.50
N LEU A 13 13.16 16.42 -2.56
CA LEU A 13 13.05 15.00 -2.25
C LEU A 13 12.75 14.76 -0.76
N GLU A 14 13.42 15.48 0.15
CA GLU A 14 13.18 15.44 1.60
C GLU A 14 11.78 15.95 1.97
N SER A 15 11.16 16.77 1.12
CA SER A 15 9.78 17.21 1.32
C SER A 15 8.76 16.10 1.04
N VAL A 16 9.11 15.04 0.30
CA VAL A 16 8.14 13.98 -0.02
C VAL A 16 7.76 13.22 1.25
N SER A 17 6.46 13.01 1.46
CA SER A 17 5.96 12.25 2.61
C SER A 17 4.97 11.19 2.19
N TYR A 18 4.93 10.11 2.96
CA TYR A 18 4.04 8.98 2.75
C TYR A 18 3.28 8.66 4.04
N SER A 19 2.05 8.20 3.87
CA SER A 19 1.29 7.53 4.92
C SER A 19 1.87 6.13 5.21
N SER A 20 1.56 5.61 6.41
CA SER A 20 1.86 4.23 6.79
C SER A 20 0.57 3.43 7.04
N ARG A 21 0.57 2.14 6.73
CA ARG A 21 -0.55 1.22 6.99
C ARG A 21 -0.05 -0.17 7.33
N TYR A 22 -0.90 -0.95 7.99
CA TYR A 22 -0.79 -2.40 7.99
C TYR A 22 -1.85 -3.01 7.07
N ALA A 23 -1.51 -4.15 6.49
CA ALA A 23 -2.42 -5.02 5.79
C ALA A 23 -2.37 -6.42 6.39
N LEU A 24 -3.53 -7.05 6.56
CA LEU A 24 -3.65 -8.43 7.03
C LEU A 24 -4.28 -9.28 5.94
N GLY A 25 -3.60 -10.35 5.53
CA GLY A 25 -4.16 -11.41 4.70
C GLY A 25 -4.52 -12.60 5.57
N LEU A 26 -5.79 -13.03 5.53
CA LEU A 26 -6.29 -14.22 6.19
C LEU A 26 -6.65 -15.25 5.12
N PHE A 27 -6.14 -16.47 5.27
CA PHE A 27 -6.36 -17.56 4.31
C PHE A 27 -7.08 -18.71 5.00
N TYR A 28 -7.99 -19.34 4.27
CA TYR A 28 -8.87 -20.39 4.77
C TYR A 28 -8.72 -21.64 3.90
N GLU A 29 -9.10 -22.81 4.43
CA GLU A 29 -9.15 -24.04 3.64
C GLU A 29 -10.26 -24.01 2.57
N ALA A 30 -10.07 -24.82 1.54
CA ALA A 30 -11.10 -25.15 0.56
C ALA A 30 -12.40 -25.59 1.25
N GLY A 31 -13.55 -25.18 0.70
CA GLY A 31 -14.87 -25.44 1.29
C GLY A 31 -15.26 -24.54 2.47
N THR A 32 -14.38 -23.66 2.96
CA THR A 32 -14.75 -22.69 4.01
C THR A 32 -15.75 -21.66 3.48
N GLY A 33 -16.92 -21.58 4.09
CA GLY A 33 -17.93 -20.54 3.78
C GLY A 33 -17.70 -19.25 4.56
N LEU A 34 -17.60 -18.12 3.86
CA LEU A 34 -17.60 -16.79 4.50
C LEU A 34 -18.98 -16.14 4.37
N ALA A 35 -19.72 -16.09 5.48
CA ALA A 35 -21.08 -15.58 5.57
C ALA A 35 -21.14 -14.04 5.59
N VAL A 36 -20.65 -13.40 4.53
CA VAL A 36 -20.79 -11.96 4.30
C VAL A 36 -21.36 -11.68 2.90
N PRO A 37 -22.30 -10.72 2.77
CA PRO A 37 -23.00 -10.46 1.50
C PRO A 37 -22.20 -9.60 0.52
N TRP A 38 -21.05 -9.06 0.92
CA TRP A 38 -20.24 -8.14 0.13
C TRP A 38 -18.89 -8.75 -0.25
N ALA A 39 -18.34 -8.31 -1.37
CA ALA A 39 -16.98 -8.65 -1.80
C ALA A 39 -15.94 -7.68 -1.20
N ALA A 40 -16.32 -6.43 -0.95
CA ALA A 40 -15.47 -5.45 -0.27
C ALA A 40 -16.33 -4.45 0.51
N ARG A 41 -15.75 -3.88 1.57
CA ARG A 41 -16.42 -2.91 2.42
C ARG A 41 -15.42 -1.90 2.97
N TYR A 42 -15.73 -0.61 2.81
CA TYR A 42 -15.08 0.46 3.57
C TYR A 42 -15.71 0.58 4.95
N VAL A 43 -14.88 0.81 5.95
CA VAL A 43 -15.26 1.00 7.35
C VAL A 43 -14.89 2.43 7.72
N ALA A 44 -15.88 3.27 8.02
CA ALA A 44 -15.66 4.67 8.39
C ALA A 44 -15.39 4.83 9.89
N ASP A 45 -16.20 4.18 10.72
CA ASP A 45 -16.22 4.39 12.16
C ASP A 45 -15.45 3.29 12.92
N ASN A 46 -14.17 3.12 12.58
CA ASN A 46 -13.28 2.22 13.34
C ASN A 46 -11.88 2.82 13.44
N PRO A 47 -11.28 2.86 14.65
CA PRO A 47 -9.96 3.48 14.82
C PRO A 47 -8.84 2.68 14.13
N CYS A 48 -9.02 1.37 13.96
CA CYS A 48 -8.01 0.46 13.43
C CYS A 48 -8.22 0.14 11.94
N ILE A 49 -9.41 -0.33 11.55
CA ILE A 49 -9.65 -0.90 10.21
C ILE A 49 -10.35 0.11 9.30
N ARG A 50 -9.82 0.29 8.07
CA ARG A 50 -10.41 1.17 7.05
C ARG A 50 -11.13 0.42 5.94
N PHE A 51 -10.66 -0.78 5.60
CA PHE A 51 -11.15 -1.53 4.46
C PHE A 51 -11.01 -3.04 4.67
N ILE A 52 -12.01 -3.79 4.22
CA ILE A 52 -12.02 -5.26 4.24
C ILE A 52 -12.44 -5.75 2.84
N SER A 53 -11.78 -6.78 2.33
CA SER A 53 -12.07 -7.40 1.04
C SER A 53 -12.09 -8.91 1.17
N ILE A 54 -13.14 -9.55 0.67
CA ILE A 54 -13.18 -10.97 0.36
C ILE A 54 -12.57 -11.15 -1.03
N ASP A 55 -11.29 -11.45 -1.06
CA ASP A 55 -10.46 -11.21 -2.23
C ASP A 55 -10.77 -12.15 -3.40
N ASN A 56 -11.16 -13.40 -3.14
CA ASN A 56 -11.67 -14.31 -4.16
C ASN A 56 -12.99 -13.83 -4.77
N LYS A 57 -13.95 -13.33 -3.95
CA LYS A 57 -15.21 -12.74 -4.47
C LYS A 57 -14.91 -11.49 -5.31
N LYS A 58 -14.03 -10.61 -4.84
CA LYS A 58 -13.60 -9.41 -5.57
C LYS A 58 -12.98 -9.75 -6.93
N ARG A 59 -12.20 -10.85 -7.01
CA ARG A 59 -11.57 -11.33 -8.24
C ARG A 59 -12.48 -12.24 -9.10
N ASN A 60 -13.72 -12.46 -8.69
CA ASN A 60 -14.67 -13.36 -9.35
C ASN A 60 -14.11 -14.79 -9.53
N ILE A 61 -13.48 -15.32 -8.47
CA ILE A 61 -12.94 -16.69 -8.45
C ILE A 61 -13.93 -17.59 -7.71
N GLU A 62 -14.55 -18.49 -8.44
CA GLU A 62 -15.42 -19.55 -7.94
C GLU A 62 -14.75 -20.90 -8.20
N SER A 63 -13.99 -21.41 -7.22
CA SER A 63 -13.43 -22.76 -7.27
C SER A 63 -13.61 -23.44 -5.92
N PRO A 64 -14.19 -24.66 -5.88
CA PRO A 64 -14.31 -25.42 -4.65
C PRO A 64 -12.95 -25.91 -4.13
N GLU A 65 -11.92 -25.93 -4.97
CA GLU A 65 -10.56 -26.38 -4.64
C GLU A 65 -9.72 -25.28 -3.98
N VAL A 66 -10.16 -24.02 -4.05
CA VAL A 66 -9.44 -22.87 -3.52
C VAL A 66 -10.21 -22.28 -2.36
N GLY A 67 -9.61 -22.28 -1.17
CA GLY A 67 -10.19 -21.62 -0.01
C GLY A 67 -10.28 -20.10 -0.19
N PRO A 68 -11.26 -19.44 0.45
CA PRO A 68 -11.40 -18.00 0.34
C PRO A 68 -10.24 -17.28 1.04
N SER A 69 -10.10 -15.99 0.75
CA SER A 69 -9.15 -15.13 1.46
C SER A 69 -9.74 -13.77 1.78
N VAL A 70 -9.31 -13.23 2.92
CA VAL A 70 -9.73 -11.91 3.41
C VAL A 70 -8.52 -11.00 3.48
N VAL A 71 -8.63 -9.81 2.92
CA VAL A 71 -7.64 -8.74 3.04
C VAL A 71 -8.23 -7.62 3.88
N VAL A 72 -7.49 -7.18 4.89
CA VAL A 72 -7.87 -6.08 5.78
C VAL A 72 -6.80 -5.00 5.69
N HIS A 73 -7.19 -3.75 5.45
CA HIS A 73 -6.28 -2.61 5.54
C HIS A 73 -6.64 -1.73 6.73
N THR A 74 -5.62 -1.29 7.47
CA THR A 74 -5.81 -0.37 8.59
C THR A 74 -6.06 1.06 8.12
N THR A 75 -6.50 1.93 9.04
CA THR A 75 -6.45 3.38 8.89
C THR A 75 -4.99 3.87 8.78
N VAL A 76 -4.81 5.09 8.27
CA VAL A 76 -3.49 5.74 8.24
C VAL A 76 -3.03 6.05 9.67
N THR A 77 -3.92 6.60 10.49
CA THR A 77 -3.63 6.97 11.88
C THR A 77 -3.08 5.77 12.66
N PHE A 78 -3.78 4.63 12.63
CA PHE A 78 -3.33 3.40 13.29
C PHE A 78 -1.98 2.92 12.74
N GLY A 79 -1.79 2.96 11.42
CA GLY A 79 -0.54 2.55 10.78
C GLY A 79 0.66 3.40 11.23
N SER A 80 0.45 4.72 11.39
CA SER A 80 1.47 5.65 11.87
C SER A 80 1.79 5.44 13.36
N GLU A 81 0.77 5.27 14.21
CA GLU A 81 0.93 5.03 15.65
C GLU A 81 1.71 3.74 15.94
N HIS A 82 1.49 2.69 15.13
CA HIS A 82 2.11 1.37 15.30
C HIS A 82 3.33 1.12 14.39
N LEU A 83 3.91 2.17 13.80
CA LEU A 83 4.96 2.04 12.79
C LEU A 83 6.20 1.29 13.28
N ASN A 84 6.54 1.48 14.55
CA ASN A 84 7.70 0.87 15.21
C ASN A 84 7.33 -0.24 16.22
N SER A 85 6.05 -0.59 16.31
CA SER A 85 5.58 -1.72 17.12
C SER A 85 5.97 -3.07 16.51
N ASP A 86 5.96 -4.12 17.33
CA ASP A 86 6.12 -5.50 16.87
C ASP A 86 4.94 -5.91 15.96
N PRO A 87 5.20 -6.35 14.71
CA PRO A 87 4.15 -6.83 13.81
C PRO A 87 3.26 -7.94 14.40
N ALA A 88 3.80 -8.79 15.30
CA ALA A 88 3.02 -9.86 15.93
C ALA A 88 1.95 -9.31 16.89
N GLU A 89 2.30 -8.29 17.68
CA GLU A 89 1.35 -7.59 18.56
C GLU A 89 0.30 -6.82 17.75
N VAL A 90 0.73 -6.08 16.72
CA VAL A 90 -0.16 -5.32 15.85
C VAL A 90 -1.16 -6.23 15.14
N GLN A 91 -0.72 -7.42 14.71
CA GLN A 91 -1.61 -8.43 14.13
C GLN A 91 -2.76 -8.78 15.09
N GLN A 92 -2.50 -8.99 16.37
CA GLN A 92 -3.54 -9.34 17.35
C GLN A 92 -4.54 -8.19 17.57
N ILE A 93 -4.08 -6.95 17.55
CA ILE A 93 -4.95 -5.77 17.64
C ILE A 93 -5.88 -5.71 16.41
N ILE A 94 -5.33 -5.86 15.21
CA ILE A 94 -6.13 -5.85 13.96
C ILE A 94 -7.15 -6.99 13.97
N LEU A 95 -6.76 -8.21 14.37
CA LEU A 95 -7.66 -9.35 14.48
C LEU A 95 -8.81 -9.09 15.47
N SER A 96 -8.50 -8.49 16.62
CA SER A 96 -9.51 -8.13 17.63
C SER A 96 -10.54 -7.12 17.08
N HIS A 97 -10.10 -6.13 16.31
CA HIS A 97 -11.00 -5.20 15.63
C HIS A 97 -11.81 -5.88 14.53
N LEU A 98 -11.19 -6.76 13.75
CA LEU A 98 -11.86 -7.49 12.67
C LEU A 98 -12.99 -8.37 13.22
N GLN A 99 -12.74 -9.09 14.32
CA GLN A 99 -13.74 -9.95 14.95
C GLN A 99 -14.96 -9.17 15.45
N ARG A 100 -14.78 -7.91 15.90
CA ARG A 100 -15.91 -7.05 16.28
C ARG A 100 -16.73 -6.58 15.07
N ILE A 101 -16.09 -6.36 13.91
CA ILE A 101 -16.76 -5.92 12.69
C ILE A 101 -17.48 -7.08 11.99
N VAL A 102 -16.84 -8.26 11.97
CA VAL A 102 -17.35 -9.47 11.31
C VAL A 102 -17.23 -10.67 12.25
N PRO A 103 -18.10 -10.78 13.28
CA PRO A 103 -18.01 -11.82 14.31
C PRO A 103 -18.24 -13.24 13.78
N SER A 104 -18.83 -13.39 12.60
CA SER A 104 -19.07 -14.67 11.93
C SER A 104 -17.84 -15.22 11.20
N LEU A 105 -16.72 -14.51 11.16
CA LEU A 105 -15.51 -15.01 10.50
C LEU A 105 -14.96 -16.25 11.25
N PRO A 106 -14.75 -17.38 10.55
CA PRO A 106 -14.10 -18.53 11.15
C PRO A 106 -12.62 -18.25 11.44
N LYS A 107 -11.98 -19.15 12.19
CA LYS A 107 -10.54 -19.11 12.40
C LYS A 107 -9.82 -19.37 11.07
N PRO A 108 -8.87 -18.50 10.64
CA PRO A 108 -8.10 -18.74 9.43
C PRO A 108 -7.05 -19.85 9.63
N SER A 109 -6.72 -20.54 8.54
CA SER A 109 -5.64 -21.54 8.50
C SER A 109 -4.27 -20.90 8.60
N SER A 110 -4.09 -19.74 7.96
CA SER A 110 -2.86 -18.96 8.02
C SER A 110 -3.14 -17.47 7.90
N ILE A 111 -2.20 -16.68 8.42
CA ILE A 111 -2.29 -15.22 8.48
C ILE A 111 -0.97 -14.61 8.02
N LYS A 112 -1.04 -13.59 7.18
CA LYS A 112 0.11 -12.76 6.77
C LYS A 112 -0.13 -11.32 7.17
N CYS A 113 0.68 -10.80 8.09
CA CYS A 113 0.70 -9.39 8.46
C CYS A 113 1.80 -8.65 7.68
N GLN A 114 1.42 -7.60 6.95
CA GLN A 114 2.32 -6.78 6.15
C GLN A 114 2.31 -5.35 6.65
N LYS A 115 3.48 -4.82 7.00
CA LYS A 115 3.69 -3.40 7.28
C LYS A 115 4.06 -2.65 5.99
N TRP A 116 3.30 -1.63 5.65
CA TRP A 116 3.62 -0.66 4.59
C TRP A 116 4.08 0.63 5.25
N ARG A 117 5.40 0.75 5.48
CA ARG A 117 6.02 1.98 6.04
C ARG A 117 5.76 3.18 5.13
N TYR A 118 5.91 2.99 3.82
CA TYR A 118 5.58 3.95 2.78
C TYR A 118 4.42 3.37 1.96
N SER A 119 3.19 3.66 2.39
CA SER A 119 1.98 3.08 1.79
C SER A 119 1.47 3.90 0.61
N GLN A 120 1.23 5.19 0.81
CA GLN A 120 0.75 6.11 -0.22
C GLN A 120 1.34 7.49 0.04
N VAL A 121 1.80 8.16 -1.01
CA VAL A 121 2.29 9.53 -0.99
C VAL A 121 1.18 10.45 -0.47
N THR A 122 1.51 11.23 0.55
CA THR A 122 0.67 12.28 1.12
C THR A 122 1.10 13.66 0.68
N ARG A 123 2.39 13.82 0.36
CA ARG A 123 2.97 15.01 -0.25
C ARG A 123 4.00 14.56 -1.27
N ALA A 124 3.72 14.79 -2.55
CA ALA A 124 4.63 14.50 -3.65
C ALA A 124 5.67 15.61 -3.83
N VAL A 125 6.66 15.38 -4.70
CA VAL A 125 7.60 16.42 -5.15
C VAL A 125 6.81 17.60 -5.74
N PRO A 126 7.17 18.86 -5.43
CA PRO A 126 6.46 20.02 -5.96
C PRO A 126 6.29 19.99 -7.48
N SER A 127 5.10 20.35 -7.94
CA SER A 127 4.69 20.36 -9.36
C SER A 127 4.55 18.98 -10.02
N CYS A 128 4.71 17.88 -9.27
CA CYS A 128 4.52 16.51 -9.74
C CYS A 128 5.13 16.23 -11.14
N PRO A 129 6.45 16.43 -11.32
CA PRO A 129 7.09 16.39 -12.63
C PRO A 129 7.12 14.98 -13.27
N GLY A 130 6.70 13.94 -12.56
CA GLY A 130 6.81 12.55 -13.00
C GLY A 130 8.23 11.98 -12.92
N GLN A 131 9.26 12.82 -12.88
CA GLN A 131 10.66 12.43 -12.77
C GLN A 131 11.53 13.55 -12.21
N MET A 132 12.77 13.24 -11.82
CA MET A 132 13.82 14.23 -11.56
C MET A 132 15.17 13.71 -12.04
N ILE A 133 15.79 14.39 -13.01
CA ILE A 133 17.19 14.13 -13.42
C ILE A 133 18.11 14.64 -12.32
N LEU A 134 18.85 13.72 -11.70
CA LEU A 134 19.84 14.03 -10.66
C LEU A 134 21.22 14.28 -11.28
N HIS A 135 21.57 13.54 -12.33
CA HIS A 135 22.86 13.65 -13.00
C HIS A 135 22.72 13.36 -14.48
N THR A 136 23.51 14.01 -15.34
CA THR A 136 23.38 13.89 -16.80
C THR A 136 24.46 12.99 -17.44
N GLN A 137 25.61 12.78 -16.79
CA GLN A 137 26.68 11.93 -17.35
C GLN A 137 27.62 11.32 -16.28
N PRO A 138 27.37 10.09 -15.79
CA PRO A 138 26.35 9.16 -16.27
C PRO A 138 24.94 9.63 -15.91
N LEU A 139 23.97 9.31 -16.75
CA LEU A 139 22.57 9.67 -16.52
C LEU A 139 22.04 8.98 -15.27
N LEU A 140 21.45 9.76 -14.36
CA LEU A 140 20.73 9.29 -13.18
C LEU A 140 19.41 10.06 -13.06
N ILE A 141 18.30 9.34 -13.10
CA ILE A 141 16.95 9.92 -13.02
C ILE A 141 16.14 9.14 -11.98
N CYS A 142 15.39 9.86 -11.15
CA CYS A 142 14.41 9.29 -10.22
C CYS A 142 13.00 9.43 -10.79
N GLY A 143 12.14 8.45 -10.50
CA GLY A 143 10.70 8.52 -10.73
C GLY A 143 9.96 7.63 -9.73
N GLY A 144 8.66 7.50 -9.90
CA GLY A 144 7.75 6.80 -9.01
C GLY A 144 6.60 7.67 -8.54
N ASP A 145 5.75 7.11 -7.68
CA ASP A 145 4.57 7.76 -7.14
C ASP A 145 4.87 9.03 -6.34
N GLY A 146 6.04 9.11 -5.71
CA GLY A 146 6.55 10.31 -5.05
C GLY A 146 6.68 11.54 -5.96
N PHE A 147 6.72 11.34 -7.29
CA PHE A 147 6.76 12.40 -8.30
C PHE A 147 5.42 12.63 -8.99
N THR A 148 4.38 11.86 -8.62
CA THR A 148 3.01 11.95 -9.15
C THR A 148 1.98 11.73 -8.03
N ARG A 149 1.43 10.52 -7.91
CA ARG A 149 0.42 10.07 -6.95
C ARG A 149 0.45 8.55 -6.82
N SER A 150 0.08 8.00 -5.66
CA SER A 150 0.09 6.54 -5.41
C SER A 150 -1.16 5.84 -5.92
N ASN A 151 -1.30 5.80 -7.25
CA ASN A 151 -2.25 4.93 -7.94
C ASN A 151 -1.63 4.41 -9.25
N PHE A 152 -2.35 3.53 -9.93
CA PHE A 152 -1.88 2.89 -11.16
C PHE A 152 -1.50 3.92 -12.24
N ASP A 153 -2.36 4.91 -12.48
CA ASP A 153 -2.13 5.94 -13.50
C ASP A 153 -0.94 6.84 -13.15
N GLY A 154 -0.75 7.18 -11.87
CA GLY A 154 0.41 7.96 -11.42
C GLY A 154 1.73 7.25 -11.68
N CYS A 155 1.76 5.91 -11.57
CA CYS A 155 2.92 5.11 -11.96
C CYS A 155 3.16 5.15 -13.47
N ILE A 156 2.09 5.06 -14.29
CA ILE A 156 2.19 5.16 -15.76
C ILE A 156 2.72 6.53 -16.16
N GLU A 157 2.16 7.61 -15.61
CA GLU A 157 2.58 8.98 -15.90
C GLU A 157 4.07 9.19 -15.58
N SER A 158 4.53 8.69 -14.43
CA SER A 158 5.95 8.76 -14.06
C SER A 158 6.83 7.95 -15.01
N ALA A 159 6.42 6.74 -15.39
CA ALA A 159 7.16 5.90 -16.31
C ALA A 159 7.29 6.52 -17.71
N LEU A 160 6.22 7.13 -18.24
CA LEU A 160 6.25 7.85 -19.52
C LEU A 160 7.16 9.08 -19.44
N SER A 161 7.09 9.85 -18.35
CA SER A 161 7.97 11.00 -18.11
C SER A 161 9.45 10.59 -18.07
N LEU A 162 9.76 9.47 -17.40
CA LEU A 162 11.09 8.87 -17.40
C LEU A 162 11.56 8.46 -18.81
N ALA A 163 10.71 7.78 -19.57
CA ALA A 163 11.07 7.32 -20.92
C ALA A 163 11.41 8.50 -21.84
N GLU A 164 10.64 9.59 -21.78
CA GLU A 164 10.95 10.81 -22.54
C GLU A 164 12.23 11.49 -22.06
N ALA A 165 12.49 11.51 -20.74
CA ALA A 165 13.72 12.09 -20.18
C ALA A 165 14.99 11.29 -20.57
N VAL A 166 14.88 9.98 -20.79
CA VAL A 166 16.00 9.13 -21.23
C VAL A 166 16.29 9.29 -22.72
N ARG A 167 15.28 9.59 -23.55
CA ARG A 167 15.39 9.62 -25.02
C ARG A 167 16.58 10.43 -25.58
N PRO A 168 16.93 11.62 -25.07
CA PRO A 168 18.07 12.40 -25.59
C PRO A 168 19.46 11.85 -25.21
N HIS A 169 19.51 10.82 -24.36
CA HIS A 169 20.74 10.22 -23.81
C HIS A 169 21.03 8.81 -24.34
N LEU A 170 20.20 8.32 -25.27
CA LEU A 170 20.41 7.08 -26.03
C LEU A 170 21.14 7.38 -27.34
#